data_AF-A0A2H9RLC2-F1
#
_entry.id   AF-A0A2H9RLC2-F1
#
_cell.length_a   1.000
_cell.length_b   1.000
_cell.length_c   1.000
_cell.angle_alpha   90.00
_cell.angle_beta   90.00
_cell.angle_gamma   90.00
#
_symmetry.space_group_name_H-M   'P 1'
#
loop_
_entity.id
_entity.type
_entity.pdbx_description
1 polymer ?
#
loop_
_entity_poly.entity_id
_entity_poly.type
_entity_poly.pdbx_seq_one_letter_code
_entity_poly.pdbx_strand_id
1 'polypeptide(L)'
;MIDYLRGVDNDVNIQFLTVPSKYGNNPVLERLKQSMKNLEIKYMFESKDEIQQFQIHAKIIICDESSIYLGSANFRDTSILYNLESGLVSNDEKLINEYVSIYDDIYSAI
;
A
#
# COMPACT_ATOMS: atom_id res chain seq x y z
N MET A 1 -5.51 -4.83 10.59
CA MET A 1 -4.79 -4.76 9.30
C MET A 1 -4.98 -6.06 8.51
N ILE A 2 -4.96 -7.21 9.18
CA ILE A 2 -4.83 -8.53 8.53
C ILE A 2 -6.13 -9.01 7.87
N ASP A 3 -7.29 -8.71 8.43
CA ASP A 3 -8.52 -9.40 8.01
C ASP A 3 -9.07 -8.92 6.66
N TYR A 4 -8.77 -7.68 6.27
CA TYR A 4 -9.23 -7.14 4.99
C TYR A 4 -8.59 -7.82 3.78
N LEU A 5 -7.30 -8.20 3.86
CA LEU A 5 -6.62 -8.90 2.77
C LEU A 5 -7.05 -10.37 2.66
N ARG A 6 -7.45 -11.00 3.78
CA ARG A 6 -7.91 -12.40 3.78
C ARG A 6 -9.27 -12.60 3.13
N GLY A 7 -10.06 -11.54 3.01
CA GLY A 7 -11.36 -11.57 2.34
C GLY A 7 -11.30 -11.35 0.83
N VAL A 8 -10.11 -11.17 0.27
CA VAL A 8 -9.91 -10.98 -1.17
C VAL A 8 -9.83 -12.33 -1.86
N ASP A 9 -10.56 -12.49 -2.96
CA ASP A 9 -10.57 -13.72 -3.75
C ASP A 9 -9.18 -14.01 -4.34
N ASN A 10 -8.87 -15.31 -4.52
CA ASN A 10 -7.53 -15.76 -4.94
C ASN A 10 -7.17 -15.41 -6.39
N ASP A 11 -8.15 -15.05 -7.21
CA ASP A 11 -7.98 -14.60 -8.60
C ASP A 11 -7.66 -13.11 -8.71
N VAL A 12 -7.83 -12.34 -7.64
CA VAL A 12 -7.44 -10.93 -7.58
C VAL A 12 -5.95 -10.84 -7.25
N ASN A 13 -5.17 -10.20 -8.10
CA ASN A 13 -3.75 -9.93 -7.83
C ASN A 13 -3.63 -8.70 -6.92
N ILE A 14 -2.85 -8.83 -5.86
CA ILE A 14 -2.62 -7.77 -4.87
C ILE A 14 -1.15 -7.39 -4.89
N GLN A 15 -0.87 -6.12 -5.17
CA GLN A 15 0.45 -5.55 -5.02
C GLN A 15 0.44 -4.56 -3.85
N PHE A 16 1.43 -4.68 -2.97
CA PHE A 16 1.51 -3.87 -1.78
C PHE A 16 2.90 -3.24 -1.68
N LEU A 17 2.96 -1.92 -1.80
CA LEU A 17 4.18 -1.15 -1.62
C LEU A 17 4.17 -0.46 -0.25
N THR A 18 5.21 -0.68 0.55
CA THR A 18 5.29 -0.12 1.91
C THR A 18 6.74 0.20 2.27
N VAL A 19 6.95 0.73 3.48
CA VAL A 19 8.29 0.98 4.05
C VAL A 19 8.57 0.00 5.19
N PRO A 20 9.82 -0.44 5.39
CA PRO A 20 10.17 -1.25 6.55
C PRO A 20 10.07 -0.40 7.83
N SER A 21 9.94 -1.09 8.96
CA SER A 21 10.08 -0.45 10.26
C SER A 21 11.56 -0.34 10.63
N LYS A 22 11.87 0.39 11.72
CA LYS A 22 13.21 0.37 12.33
C LYS A 22 13.69 -1.03 12.77
N TYR A 23 12.79 -2.01 12.84
CA TYR A 23 13.08 -3.41 13.16
C TYR A 23 13.11 -4.32 11.92
N GLY A 24 13.11 -3.74 10.72
CA GLY A 24 13.02 -4.46 9.44
C GLY A 24 11.59 -4.60 8.92
N ASN A 25 11.41 -5.55 8.00
CA ASN A 25 10.15 -5.84 7.33
C ASN A 25 9.05 -6.25 8.32
N ASN A 26 7.80 -6.00 7.97
CA ASN A 26 6.69 -6.27 8.86
C ASN A 26 6.42 -7.79 8.93
N PRO A 27 6.59 -8.45 10.09
CA PRO A 27 6.48 -9.91 10.20
C PRO A 27 5.08 -10.44 9.86
N VAL A 28 4.05 -9.61 10.01
CA VAL A 28 2.68 -9.95 9.61
C VAL A 28 2.54 -10.00 8.10
N LEU A 29 3.10 -9.01 7.39
CA LEU A 29 3.08 -8.97 5.93
C LEU A 29 3.91 -10.11 5.34
N GLU A 30 5.08 -10.41 5.93
CA GLU A 30 5.89 -11.56 5.52
C GLU A 30 5.15 -12.89 5.68
N ARG A 31 4.42 -13.07 6.78
CA ARG A 31 3.59 -14.26 6.98
C ARG A 31 2.44 -14.33 5.97
N LEU A 32 1.81 -13.19 5.63
CA LEU A 32 0.76 -13.16 4.62
C LEU A 32 1.28 -13.54 3.24
N LYS A 33 2.45 -13.01 2.84
CA LYS A 33 3.16 -13.36 1.59
C LYS A 33 3.41 -14.85 1.46
N GLN A 34 3.66 -15.56 2.57
CA GLN A 34 3.84 -17.02 2.57
C GLN A 34 2.51 -17.79 2.38
N SER A 35 1.39 -17.22 2.81
CA SER A 35 0.08 -17.86 2.76
C SER A 35 -0.76 -17.50 1.53
N MET A 36 -0.54 -16.34 0.93
CA MET A 36 -1.32 -15.79 -0.17
C MET A 36 -0.47 -15.73 -1.44
N LYS A 37 -0.78 -16.59 -2.41
CA LYS A 37 -0.02 -16.68 -3.67
C LYS A 37 -0.24 -15.48 -4.59
N ASN A 38 -1.36 -14.79 -4.43
CA ASN A 38 -1.77 -13.61 -5.19
C ASN A 38 -1.29 -12.29 -4.54
N LEU A 39 -0.45 -12.35 -3.50
CA LEU A 39 0.05 -11.17 -2.79
C LEU A 39 1.54 -10.96 -3.05
N GLU A 40 1.87 -9.85 -3.71
CA GLU A 40 3.24 -9.35 -3.80
C GLU A 40 3.43 -8.16 -2.86
N ILE A 41 4.53 -8.17 -2.11
CA ILE A 41 4.89 -7.08 -1.19
C ILE A 41 6.31 -6.62 -1.51
N LYS A 42 6.45 -5.33 -1.80
CA LYS A 42 7.73 -4.62 -1.96
C LYS A 42 7.95 -3.60 -0.85
N TYR A 43 9.20 -3.43 -0.45
CA TYR A 43 9.60 -2.49 0.59
C TYR A 43 10.51 -1.43 -0.01
N MET A 44 10.09 -0.16 0.04
CA MET A 44 10.91 0.97 -0.33
C MET A 44 11.67 1.47 0.90
N PHE A 45 13.01 1.41 0.84
CA PHE A 45 13.86 2.02 1.85
C PHE A 45 15.13 2.56 1.20
N GLU A 46 15.26 3.87 1.19
CA GLU A 46 16.48 4.54 0.77
C GLU A 46 17.04 5.36 1.94
N SER A 47 18.23 4.97 2.40
CA SER A 47 18.97 5.69 3.43
C SER A 47 20.34 6.08 2.91
N LYS A 48 20.74 7.33 3.17
CA LYS A 48 22.10 7.82 2.93
C LYS A 48 22.62 8.45 4.22
N ASP A 49 23.83 8.08 4.62
CA ASP A 49 24.46 8.56 5.85
C ASP A 49 23.57 8.37 7.10
N GLU A 50 22.90 7.21 7.19
CA GLU A 50 21.94 6.85 8.25
C GLU A 50 20.66 7.71 8.31
N ILE A 51 20.46 8.62 7.34
CA ILE A 51 19.25 9.44 7.22
C ILE A 51 18.35 8.84 6.13
N GLN A 52 17.08 8.59 6.47
CA GLN A 52 16.07 8.19 5.49
C GLN A 52 15.79 9.35 4.53
N GLN A 53 16.12 9.18 3.25
CA GLN A 53 15.99 10.23 2.23
C GLN A 53 14.57 10.28 1.68
N PHE A 54 13.99 9.11 1.38
CA PHE A 54 12.66 8.99 0.81
C PHE A 54 11.79 8.04 1.63
N GLN A 55 10.56 8.47 1.92
CA GLN A 55 9.57 7.68 2.62
C GLN A 55 8.23 7.76 1.89
N ILE A 56 7.65 6.60 1.61
CA ILE A 56 6.25 6.54 1.20
C ILE A 56 5.39 6.84 2.43
N HIS A 57 4.77 8.02 2.42
CA HIS A 57 3.76 8.41 3.40
C HIS A 57 2.35 8.47 2.79
N ALA A 58 2.20 8.04 1.54
CA ALA A 58 0.90 7.90 0.90
C ALA A 58 0.09 6.74 1.52
N LYS A 59 -1.24 6.86 1.53
CA LYS A 59 -2.17 5.78 1.88
C LYS A 59 -3.23 5.72 0.78
N ILE A 60 -2.97 4.85 -0.18
CA ILE A 60 -3.65 4.82 -1.46
C ILE A 60 -4.04 3.39 -1.77
N ILE A 61 -5.22 3.21 -2.34
CA ILE A 61 -5.66 1.94 -2.93
C ILE A 61 -6.15 2.27 -4.34
N ILE A 62 -5.63 1.56 -5.34
CA ILE A 62 -6.13 1.59 -6.71
C ILE A 62 -6.71 0.21 -6.99
N CYS A 63 -7.95 0.15 -7.49
CA CYS A 63 -8.61 -1.10 -7.85
C CYS A 63 -8.98 -1.08 -9.33
N ASP A 64 -8.43 -2.05 -10.07
CA ASP A 64 -8.71 -2.33 -11.49
C ASP A 64 -8.64 -1.09 -12.40
N GLU A 65 -7.77 -0.13 -12.07
CA GLU A 65 -7.63 1.17 -12.78
C GLU A 65 -8.96 1.92 -12.98
N SER A 66 -9.97 1.61 -12.17
CA SER A 66 -11.34 2.15 -12.31
C SER A 66 -11.80 2.91 -11.07
N SER A 67 -11.14 2.68 -9.94
CA SER A 67 -11.40 3.39 -8.69
C SER A 67 -10.13 3.60 -7.89
N ILE A 68 -10.11 4.73 -7.17
CA ILE A 68 -9.02 5.09 -6.28
C ILE A 68 -9.56 5.56 -4.94
N TYR A 69 -8.91 5.11 -3.87
CA TYR A 69 -9.00 5.72 -2.54
C TYR A 69 -7.70 6.47 -2.24
N LEU A 70 -7.83 7.72 -1.83
CA LEU A 70 -6.75 8.58 -1.33
C LEU A 70 -7.14 9.07 0.05
N GLY A 71 -6.31 8.89 1.07
CA GLY A 71 -6.69 9.39 2.40
C GLY A 71 -5.60 9.47 3.44
N SER A 72 -5.99 9.90 4.63
CA SER A 72 -5.12 10.01 5.80
C SER A 72 -4.97 8.69 6.56
N ALA A 73 -5.96 7.79 6.42
CA ALA A 73 -6.00 6.53 7.16
C ALA A 73 -4.85 5.60 6.76
N ASN A 74 -3.99 5.27 7.73
CA ASN A 74 -3.10 4.12 7.57
C ASN A 74 -3.92 2.84 7.50
N PHE A 75 -3.41 1.81 6.82
CA PHE A 75 -4.05 0.49 6.76
C PHE A 75 -3.87 -0.29 8.07
N ARG A 76 -4.35 0.27 9.18
CA ARG A 76 -4.33 -0.29 10.54
C ARG A 76 -5.71 -0.18 11.15
N ASP A 77 -6.07 -1.12 12.01
CA ASP A 77 -7.42 -1.17 12.60
C ASP A 77 -7.75 0.10 13.38
N THR A 78 -6.75 0.69 14.05
CA THR A 78 -6.89 1.97 14.74
C THR A 78 -7.31 3.11 13.82
N SER A 79 -6.64 3.26 12.67
CA SER A 79 -6.96 4.29 11.69
C SER A 79 -8.30 4.04 11.02
N ILE A 80 -8.61 2.79 10.68
CA ILE A 80 -9.83 2.45 9.94
C ILE A 80 -11.09 2.53 10.83
N LEU A 81 -11.01 2.09 12.09
CA LEU A 81 -12.20 1.89 12.94
C LEU A 81 -12.40 2.97 14.01
N TYR A 82 -11.35 3.67 14.43
CA TYR A 82 -11.41 4.51 15.65
C TYR A 82 -10.97 5.95 15.44
N ASN A 83 -9.98 6.20 14.57
CA ASN A 83 -9.51 7.54 14.33
C ASN A 83 -10.49 8.35 13.48
N LEU A 84 -10.49 9.67 13.68
CA LEU A 84 -11.06 10.59 12.73
C LEU A 84 -10.07 10.74 11.56
N GLU A 85 -10.42 10.12 10.44
CA GLU A 85 -9.65 10.17 9.19
C GLU A 85 -10.49 10.85 8.10
N SER A 86 -9.81 11.39 7.08
CA SER A 86 -10.47 11.92 5.88
C SER A 86 -9.90 11.23 4.65
N GLY A 87 -10.75 11.00 3.65
CA GLY A 87 -10.35 10.41 2.40
C GLY A 87 -11.32 10.73 1.27
N LEU A 88 -10.86 10.49 0.05
CA LEU A 88 -11.60 10.62 -1.18
C LEU A 88 -11.63 9.25 -1.86
N VAL A 89 -12.83 8.80 -2.22
CA VAL A 89 -13.03 7.73 -3.19
C VAL A 89 -13.44 8.39 -4.50
N SER A 90 -12.79 8.04 -5.60
CA SER A 90 -13.03 8.65 -6.91
C SER A 90 -12.98 7.63 -8.03
N ASN A 91 -13.74 7.91 -9.09
CA ASN A 91 -13.68 7.23 -10.39
C ASN A 91 -13.18 8.18 -11.50
N ASP A 92 -12.55 9.30 -11.11
CA ASP A 92 -11.97 10.25 -12.07
C ASP A 92 -10.78 9.62 -12.80
N GLU A 93 -10.96 9.34 -14.10
CA GLU A 93 -9.96 8.65 -14.93
C GLU A 93 -8.62 9.39 -14.97
N LYS A 94 -8.63 10.73 -14.97
CA LYS A 94 -7.40 11.51 -15.02
C LYS A 94 -6.59 11.35 -13.74
N LEU A 95 -7.26 11.43 -12.59
CA LEU A 95 -6.67 11.19 -11.28
C LEU A 95 -6.12 9.77 -11.18
N ILE A 96 -6.90 8.77 -11.59
CA ILE A 96 -6.48 7.36 -11.54
C ILE A 96 -5.24 7.13 -12.38
N ASN A 97 -5.24 7.57 -13.64
CA ASN A 97 -4.11 7.40 -14.55
C ASN A 97 -2.82 8.06 -14.03
N GLU A 98 -2.94 9.23 -13.41
CA GLU A 98 -1.78 9.91 -12.80
C GLU A 98 -1.20 9.09 -11.64
N TYR A 99 -2.04 8.56 -10.75
CA TYR A 99 -1.57 7.76 -9.61
C TYR A 99 -1.10 6.36 -10.00
N VAL A 100 -1.67 5.75 -11.05
CA VAL A 100 -1.15 4.50 -11.64
C VAL A 100 0.26 4.73 -12.17
N SER A 101 0.47 5.78 -12.96
CA SER A 101 1.81 6.11 -13.49
C SER A 101 2.83 6.33 -12.36
N ILE A 102 2.48 7.09 -11.32
CA ILE A 102 3.36 7.31 -10.17
C ILE A 102 3.67 5.98 -9.46
N TYR A 103 2.66 5.14 -9.28
CA TYR A 103 2.82 3.85 -8.63
C TYR A 103 3.75 2.94 -9.45
N ASP A 104 3.53 2.81 -10.75
CA ASP A 104 4.32 1.95 -11.65
C ASP A 104 5.78 2.40 -11.75
N ASP A 105 6.03 3.71 -11.82
CA ASP A 105 7.38 4.28 -11.81
C ASP A 105 8.14 3.90 -10.54
N ILE A 106 7.50 4.01 -9.37
CA ILE A 106 8.11 3.65 -8.09
C ILE A 106 8.26 2.12 -7.98
N TYR A 107 7.22 1.37 -8.36
CA TYR A 107 7.19 -0.08 -8.22
C TYR A 107 8.22 -0.77 -9.11
N SER A 108 8.50 -0.22 -10.29
CA SER A 108 9.49 -0.75 -11.24
C SER A 108 10.94 -0.41 -10.85
N ALA A 109 11.14 0.64 -10.04
CA ALA A 109 12.45 1.07 -9.57
C ALA A 109 12.98 0.26 -8.35
N ILE A 110 12.15 -0.60 -7.77
CA ILE A 110 12.45 -1.41 -6.56
C ILE A 110 12.45 -2.89 -6.91
#